data_AF-A0A382VI28-F1
#
_entry.id   AF-A0A382VI28-F1
#
_cell.length_a   1.000
_cell.length_b   1.000
_cell.length_c   1.000
_cell.angle_alpha   90.00
_cell.angle_beta   90.00
_cell.angle_gamma   90.00
#
_symmetry.space_group_name_H-M   'P 1'
#
loop_
_entity.id
_entity.type
_entity.pdbx_description
1 polymer ?
#
loop_
_entity_poly.entity_id
_entity_poly.type
_entity_poly.pdbx_seq_one_letter_code
_entity_poly.pdbx_strand_id
1 'polypeptide(L)'
;IVSGGADVGKYLCQHEDIDHIHITGGAMTYESIVFGSGSEGQERKKRGEAQLDKSITAELGCVTPTIVVPGPWSKADLKYQAENIATQKLHNGSFNCIASQILVLPEIWDSVDDLLAVVKSTISTATPRKPYYPGAHDRHESVKQVYQNCEDLDDSDACELPRLLITNLDNDNANEYLFNQEVFVGALGQTSLPGSNPSEYLKNAVQFCNENLWGTLGANILIHPKTIKELGPDFENAIADLRYGSIGVNTWCALAFLTAECTWGAFPGHTSTDIQSGNGVVHNT
;
A
#
# COMPACT_ATOMS: atom_id res chain seq x y z
N ILE A 1 1.21 0.38 30.52
CA ILE A 1 1.32 1.52 29.59
C ILE A 1 2.49 2.36 30.03
N VAL A 2 3.42 2.65 29.12
CA VAL A 2 4.61 3.47 29.37
C VAL A 2 4.64 4.64 28.37
N SER A 3 5.39 5.69 28.66
CA SER A 3 5.58 6.84 27.77
C SER A 3 7.06 7.14 27.62
N GLY A 4 7.50 7.45 26.40
CA GLY A 4 8.91 7.71 26.12
C GLY A 4 9.23 7.65 24.62
N GLY A 5 10.50 7.85 24.29
CA GLY A 5 11.01 7.78 22.93
C GLY A 5 11.58 6.41 22.55
N ALA A 6 12.44 6.41 21.53
CA ALA A 6 13.10 5.21 21.03
C ALA A 6 14.00 4.52 22.07
N ASP A 7 14.56 5.29 23.01
CA ASP A 7 15.36 4.79 24.13
C ASP A 7 14.53 3.90 25.08
N VAL A 8 13.33 4.34 25.44
CA VAL A 8 12.40 3.55 26.26
C VAL A 8 11.92 2.31 25.52
N GLY A 9 11.58 2.45 24.23
CA GLY A 9 11.20 1.31 23.39
C GLY A 9 12.32 0.26 23.30
N LYS A 10 13.57 0.71 23.09
CA LYS A 10 14.74 -0.17 23.04
C LYS A 10 14.97 -0.89 24.37
N TYR A 11 14.88 -0.19 25.49
CA TYR A 11 14.99 -0.79 26.83
C TYR A 11 13.96 -1.91 27.03
N LEU A 12 12.69 -1.65 26.71
CA LEU A 12 11.62 -2.64 26.87
C LEU A 12 11.78 -3.85 25.95
N CYS A 13 12.20 -3.65 24.70
CA CYS A 13 12.49 -4.74 23.78
C CYS A 13 13.61 -5.67 24.32
N GLN A 14 14.51 -5.16 25.15
CA GLN A 14 15.65 -5.90 25.72
C GLN A 14 15.43 -6.35 27.17
N HIS A 15 14.32 -5.98 27.82
CA HIS A 15 14.08 -6.27 29.23
C HIS A 15 13.92 -7.76 29.51
N GLU A 16 14.56 -8.29 30.56
CA GLU A 16 14.57 -9.74 30.85
C GLU A 16 13.17 -10.34 31.08
N ASP A 17 12.26 -9.60 31.72
CA ASP A 17 10.88 -10.05 31.97
C ASP A 17 9.94 -10.00 30.73
N ILE A 18 10.44 -9.73 29.52
CA ILE A 18 9.62 -9.67 28.30
C ILE A 18 9.97 -10.86 27.40
N ASP A 19 9.03 -11.79 27.22
CA ASP A 19 9.21 -13.00 26.41
C ASP A 19 8.85 -12.82 24.91
N HIS A 20 7.91 -11.92 24.63
CA HIS A 20 7.36 -11.71 23.28
C HIS A 20 7.18 -10.23 22.96
N ILE A 21 7.42 -9.89 21.69
CA ILE A 21 7.20 -8.55 21.16
C ILE A 21 6.19 -8.65 20.01
N HIS A 22 5.14 -7.85 20.06
CA HIS A 22 4.30 -7.59 18.88
C HIS A 22 4.51 -6.14 18.46
N ILE A 23 4.81 -5.90 17.19
CA ILE A 23 5.00 -4.54 16.65
C ILE A 23 3.99 -4.26 15.54
N THR A 24 3.32 -3.12 15.66
CA THR A 24 2.66 -2.46 14.54
C THR A 24 3.42 -1.19 14.19
N GLY A 25 3.89 -1.05 12.95
CA GLY A 25 4.72 0.10 12.57
C GLY A 25 5.48 -0.06 11.26
N GLY A 26 6.65 0.60 11.15
CA GLY A 26 7.48 0.55 9.96
C GLY A 26 8.46 -0.63 9.95
N ALA A 27 8.75 -1.18 8.77
CA ALA A 27 9.74 -2.25 8.59
C ALA A 27 11.13 -1.88 9.11
N MET A 28 11.55 -0.62 8.96
CA MET A 28 12.80 -0.12 9.53
C MET A 28 12.83 -0.21 11.07
N THR A 29 11.70 -0.04 11.75
CA THR A 29 11.61 -0.19 13.21
C THR A 29 11.75 -1.66 13.60
N TYR A 30 11.06 -2.56 12.89
CA TYR A 30 11.23 -4.00 13.05
C TYR A 30 12.70 -4.41 12.88
N GLU A 31 13.35 -3.98 11.80
CA GLU A 31 14.75 -4.29 11.53
C GLU A 31 15.67 -3.75 12.62
N SER A 32 15.40 -2.54 13.10
CA SER A 32 16.17 -1.95 14.19
C SER A 32 16.06 -2.73 15.49
N ILE A 33 14.90 -3.33 15.78
CA ILE A 33 14.69 -4.20 16.95
C ILE A 33 15.41 -5.54 16.73
N VAL A 34 15.16 -6.20 15.59
CA VAL A 34 15.60 -7.57 15.34
C VAL A 34 17.09 -7.70 15.02
N PHE A 35 17.66 -6.77 14.26
CA PHE A 35 19.05 -6.83 13.79
C PHE A 35 19.92 -5.70 14.34
N GLY A 36 19.31 -4.57 14.71
CA GLY A 36 20.02 -3.38 15.19
C GLY A 36 19.93 -2.22 14.22
N SER A 37 20.33 -1.03 14.69
CA SER A 37 20.30 0.19 13.87
C SER A 37 21.59 0.34 13.04
N GLY A 38 21.50 1.10 11.95
CA GLY A 38 22.65 1.49 11.15
C GLY A 38 23.26 0.37 10.32
N SER A 39 24.49 0.58 9.83
CA SER A 39 25.18 -0.34 8.92
C SER A 39 25.44 -1.71 9.54
N GLU A 40 25.78 -1.78 10.84
CA GLU A 40 25.99 -3.06 11.53
C GLU A 40 24.72 -3.91 11.54
N GLY A 41 23.55 -3.30 11.80
CA GLY A 41 22.27 -3.99 11.75
C GLY A 41 21.93 -4.51 10.36
N GLN A 42 22.24 -3.73 9.32
CA GLN A 42 22.05 -4.16 7.92
C GLN A 42 22.96 -5.35 7.55
N GLU A 43 24.21 -5.36 8.03
CA GLU A 43 25.11 -6.50 7.83
C GLU A 43 24.65 -7.75 8.60
N ARG A 44 24.14 -7.60 9.83
CA ARG A 44 23.51 -8.68 10.60
C ARG A 44 22.29 -9.26 9.87
N LYS A 45 21.41 -8.40 9.36
CA LYS A 45 20.25 -8.79 8.53
C LYS A 45 20.69 -9.61 7.32
N LYS A 46 21.70 -9.16 6.57
CA LYS A 46 22.25 -9.92 5.41
C LYS A 46 22.78 -11.30 5.79
N ARG A 47 23.32 -11.46 7.00
CA ARG A 47 23.81 -12.75 7.53
C ARG A 47 22.73 -13.58 8.23
N GLY A 48 21.51 -13.06 8.39
CA GLY A 48 20.44 -13.72 9.16
C GLY A 48 20.72 -13.78 10.67
N GLU A 49 21.59 -12.92 11.19
CA GLU A 49 22.05 -12.91 12.57
C GLU A 49 21.21 -11.94 13.41
N ALA A 50 20.02 -12.37 13.84
CA ALA A 50 19.20 -11.58 14.75
C ALA A 50 19.95 -11.31 16.07
N GLN A 51 19.89 -10.07 16.54
CA GLN A 51 20.35 -9.70 17.88
C GLN A 51 19.29 -9.93 18.95
N LEU A 52 18.02 -9.98 18.54
CA LEU A 52 16.89 -10.22 19.41
C LEU A 52 16.82 -11.72 19.73
N ASP A 53 16.85 -12.05 21.02
CA ASP A 53 16.73 -13.42 21.55
C ASP A 53 15.29 -13.80 21.91
N LYS A 54 14.32 -12.95 21.54
CA LYS A 54 12.89 -13.08 21.82
C LYS A 54 12.10 -13.35 20.57
N SER A 55 10.94 -13.98 20.77
CA SER A 55 9.96 -14.10 19.70
C SER A 55 9.36 -12.74 19.36
N ILE A 56 9.14 -12.51 18.07
CA ILE A 56 8.54 -11.27 17.57
C ILE A 56 7.51 -11.57 16.49
N THR A 57 6.36 -10.90 16.57
CA THR A 57 5.38 -10.81 15.49
C THR A 57 5.28 -9.35 15.02
N ALA A 58 5.06 -9.16 13.72
CA ALA A 58 5.01 -7.84 13.12
C ALA A 58 3.79 -7.69 12.20
N GLU A 59 3.20 -6.49 12.24
CA GLU A 59 2.18 -5.99 11.32
C GLU A 59 2.63 -4.63 10.82
N LEU A 60 3.00 -4.55 9.54
CA LEU A 60 3.74 -3.43 9.00
C LEU A 60 2.95 -2.74 7.87
N GLY A 61 3.65 -1.99 7.04
CA GLY A 61 3.07 -1.25 5.92
C GLY A 61 2.82 -2.09 4.67
N CYS A 62 2.25 -1.46 3.65
CA CYS A 62 2.08 -2.07 2.34
C CYS A 62 2.02 -1.01 1.23
N VAL A 63 2.74 -1.22 0.13
CA VAL A 63 2.46 -0.53 -1.12
C VAL A 63 1.19 -1.13 -1.72
N THR A 64 0.05 -0.68 -1.21
CA THR A 64 -1.26 -1.24 -1.54
C THR A 64 -1.64 -0.91 -2.99
N PRO A 65 -1.78 -1.91 -3.88
CA PRO A 65 -2.26 -1.68 -5.23
C PRO A 65 -3.77 -1.54 -5.28
N THR A 66 -4.24 -0.73 -6.23
CA THR A 66 -5.63 -0.70 -6.69
C THR A 66 -5.65 -0.97 -8.19
N ILE A 67 -5.99 -2.19 -8.56
CA ILE A 67 -6.05 -2.67 -9.95
C ILE A 67 -7.40 -2.25 -10.54
N VAL A 68 -7.39 -1.54 -11.66
CA VAL A 68 -8.62 -1.17 -12.38
C VAL A 68 -8.71 -1.98 -13.67
N VAL A 69 -9.67 -2.90 -13.72
CA VAL A 69 -9.83 -3.81 -14.86
C VAL A 69 -10.66 -3.16 -15.96
N PRO A 70 -10.18 -3.15 -17.23
CA PRO A 70 -10.90 -2.56 -18.34
C PRO A 70 -12.27 -3.21 -18.54
N GLY A 71 -13.24 -2.39 -18.95
CA GLY A 71 -14.59 -2.87 -19.22
C GLY A 71 -15.51 -1.78 -19.75
N PRO A 72 -16.80 -2.09 -19.93
CA PRO A 72 -17.79 -1.16 -20.47
C PRO A 72 -18.33 -0.21 -19.39
N TRP A 73 -17.44 0.56 -18.76
CA TRP A 73 -17.78 1.45 -17.66
C TRP A 73 -18.48 2.69 -18.20
N SER A 74 -19.62 3.05 -17.63
CA SER A 74 -20.28 4.32 -17.91
C SER A 74 -19.57 5.47 -17.17
N LYS A 75 -19.87 6.71 -17.56
CA LYS A 75 -19.40 7.89 -16.81
C LYS A 75 -19.82 7.88 -15.33
N ALA A 76 -20.99 7.30 -15.03
CA ALA A 76 -21.45 7.14 -13.66
C ALA A 76 -20.61 6.11 -12.90
N ASP A 77 -20.23 5.00 -13.55
CA ASP A 77 -19.33 3.99 -12.96
C ASP A 77 -17.95 4.57 -12.70
N LEU A 78 -17.38 5.33 -13.64
CA LEU A 78 -16.09 6.01 -13.47
C LEU A 78 -16.13 6.98 -12.28
N LYS A 79 -17.20 7.76 -12.14
CA LYS A 79 -17.38 8.65 -10.99
C LYS A 79 -17.47 7.89 -9.66
N TYR A 80 -18.29 6.84 -9.61
CA TYR A 80 -18.45 6.03 -8.41
C TYR A 80 -17.10 5.40 -7.98
N GLN A 81 -16.35 4.86 -8.93
CA GLN A 81 -15.05 4.25 -8.63
C GLN A 81 -13.97 5.29 -8.34
N ALA A 82 -14.04 6.49 -8.91
CA ALA A 82 -13.16 7.59 -8.51
C ALA A 82 -13.38 8.01 -7.05
N GLU A 83 -14.63 8.06 -6.57
CA GLU A 83 -14.97 8.27 -5.16
C GLU A 83 -14.44 7.13 -4.27
N ASN A 84 -14.51 5.90 -4.75
CA ASN A 84 -13.93 4.73 -4.07
C ASN A 84 -12.40 4.85 -3.96
N ILE A 85 -11.69 5.11 -5.08
CA ILE A 85 -10.23 5.30 -5.11
C ILE A 85 -9.80 6.45 -4.18
N ALA A 86 -10.50 7.59 -4.26
CA ALA A 86 -10.22 8.73 -3.39
C ALA A 86 -10.43 8.37 -1.92
N THR A 87 -11.46 7.59 -1.59
CA THR A 87 -11.69 7.09 -0.22
C THR A 87 -10.55 6.19 0.24
N GLN A 88 -10.16 5.21 -0.58
CA GLN A 88 -9.05 4.29 -0.29
C GLN A 88 -7.73 5.01 -0.05
N LYS A 89 -7.48 6.13 -0.76
CA LYS A 89 -6.28 6.94 -0.54
C LYS A 89 -6.41 7.87 0.66
N LEU A 90 -7.51 8.61 0.78
CA LEU A 90 -7.62 9.77 1.67
C LEU A 90 -8.20 9.47 3.04
N HIS A 91 -8.75 8.27 3.25
CA HIS A 91 -9.24 7.89 4.57
C HIS A 91 -8.14 8.09 5.63
N ASN A 92 -8.51 8.70 6.75
CA ASN A 92 -7.59 9.10 7.81
C ASN A 92 -6.40 9.98 7.34
N GLY A 93 -6.56 10.76 6.27
CA GLY A 93 -5.52 11.63 5.74
C GLY A 93 -4.37 10.87 5.07
N SER A 94 -4.62 9.65 4.58
CA SER A 94 -3.62 8.74 4.01
C SER A 94 -2.63 8.15 5.02
N PHE A 95 -2.91 8.26 6.32
CA PHE A 95 -2.11 7.68 7.40
C PHE A 95 -2.62 6.30 7.85
N ASN A 96 -3.03 5.48 6.88
CA ASN A 96 -3.42 4.08 7.10
C ASN A 96 -2.40 3.18 6.39
N CYS A 97 -2.01 2.07 7.04
CA CYS A 97 -1.10 1.04 6.48
C CYS A 97 -1.60 0.36 5.19
N ILE A 98 -2.88 0.58 4.84
CA ILE A 98 -3.53 0.03 3.66
C ILE A 98 -4.17 1.10 2.78
N ALA A 99 -3.76 2.36 2.96
CA ALA A 99 -4.15 3.42 2.04
C ALA A 99 -3.60 3.09 0.64
N SER A 100 -4.44 3.19 -0.40
CA SER A 100 -4.01 2.92 -1.78
C SER A 100 -2.76 3.73 -2.11
N GLN A 101 -1.70 3.07 -2.57
CA GLN A 101 -0.43 3.72 -2.94
C GLN A 101 -0.29 3.80 -4.46
N ILE A 102 -0.62 2.71 -5.16
CA ILE A 102 -0.43 2.59 -6.61
C ILE A 102 -1.76 2.27 -7.29
N LEU A 103 -2.19 3.13 -8.22
CA LEU A 103 -3.25 2.84 -9.15
C LEU A 103 -2.65 2.09 -10.36
N VAL A 104 -3.08 0.85 -10.57
CA VAL A 104 -2.62 0.01 -11.68
C VAL A 104 -3.69 0.07 -12.77
N LEU A 105 -3.35 0.65 -13.91
CA LEU A 105 -4.27 0.87 -15.03
C LEU A 105 -3.86 0.06 -16.28
N PRO A 106 -4.78 -0.26 -17.19
CA PRO A 106 -4.42 -0.83 -18.50
C PRO A 106 -3.81 0.25 -19.41
N GLU A 107 -2.82 -0.12 -20.21
CA GLU A 107 -2.32 0.75 -21.29
C GLU A 107 -3.36 0.99 -22.38
N ILE A 108 -4.20 -0.02 -22.65
CA ILE A 108 -5.19 0.00 -23.74
C ILE A 108 -6.60 -0.06 -23.14
N TRP A 109 -7.19 1.10 -22.87
CA TRP A 109 -8.60 1.25 -22.52
C TRP A 109 -9.06 2.70 -22.72
N ASP A 110 -10.15 2.88 -23.46
CA ASP A 110 -10.65 4.22 -23.84
C ASP A 110 -11.04 5.12 -22.65
N SER A 111 -11.20 4.57 -21.45
CA SER A 111 -11.62 5.31 -20.26
C SER A 111 -10.48 5.64 -19.28
N VAL A 112 -9.21 5.36 -19.61
CA VAL A 112 -8.07 5.67 -18.73
C VAL A 112 -8.01 7.16 -18.40
N ASP A 113 -8.03 8.01 -19.43
CA ASP A 113 -7.94 9.46 -19.26
C ASP A 113 -9.17 10.02 -18.52
N ASP A 114 -10.36 9.54 -18.87
CA ASP A 114 -11.60 9.94 -18.21
C ASP A 114 -11.59 9.53 -16.71
N LEU A 115 -11.10 8.33 -16.39
CA LEU A 115 -10.97 7.88 -15.00
C LEU A 115 -10.00 8.75 -14.23
N LEU A 116 -8.80 8.98 -14.76
CA LEU A 116 -7.76 9.78 -14.12
C LEU A 116 -8.23 11.22 -13.87
N ALA A 117 -8.91 11.82 -14.85
CA ALA A 117 -9.48 13.16 -14.70
C ALA A 117 -10.50 13.22 -13.56
N VAL A 118 -11.37 12.21 -13.44
CA VAL A 118 -12.39 12.18 -12.37
C VAL A 118 -11.77 11.82 -11.01
N VAL A 119 -10.78 10.93 -10.94
CA VAL A 119 -10.01 10.65 -9.70
C VAL A 119 -9.34 11.92 -9.18
N LYS A 120 -8.64 12.64 -10.05
CA LYS A 120 -8.00 13.91 -9.74
C LYS A 120 -9.00 14.93 -9.18
N SER A 121 -10.10 15.15 -9.89
CA SER A 121 -11.16 16.08 -9.49
C SER A 121 -11.79 15.68 -8.15
N THR A 122 -11.98 14.38 -7.92
CA THR A 122 -12.56 13.87 -6.68
C THR A 122 -11.61 14.05 -5.50
N ILE A 123 -10.31 13.80 -5.70
CA ILE A 123 -9.29 14.03 -4.67
C ILE A 123 -9.20 15.52 -4.34
N SER A 124 -9.08 16.41 -5.34
CA SER A 124 -8.92 17.86 -5.12
C SER A 124 -10.12 18.51 -4.41
N THR A 125 -11.33 18.00 -4.64
CA THR A 125 -12.55 18.52 -4.01
C THR A 125 -12.81 17.97 -2.62
N ALA A 126 -12.19 16.84 -2.24
CA ALA A 126 -12.31 16.31 -0.89
C ALA A 126 -11.63 17.24 0.12
N THR A 127 -12.23 17.44 1.30
CA THR A 127 -11.67 18.32 2.34
C THR A 127 -10.28 17.86 2.80
N PRO A 128 -9.24 18.71 2.70
CA PRO A 128 -7.91 18.37 3.18
C PRO A 128 -7.89 18.08 4.69
N ARG A 129 -7.00 17.18 5.12
CA ARG A 129 -6.78 16.88 6.54
C ARG A 129 -5.40 17.36 6.96
N LYS A 130 -5.27 17.74 8.24
CA LYS A 130 -4.00 18.16 8.81
C LYS A 130 -2.99 17.00 8.79
N PRO A 131 -1.71 17.25 8.44
CA PRO A 131 -0.68 16.23 8.40
C PRO A 131 -0.15 15.88 9.79
N TYR A 132 -0.99 15.21 10.59
CA TYR A 132 -0.71 14.96 12.00
C TYR A 132 0.37 13.89 12.25
N TYR A 133 0.67 13.05 11.27
CA TYR A 133 1.59 11.94 11.45
C TYR A 133 3.06 12.42 11.49
N PRO A 134 3.88 11.94 12.45
CA PRO A 134 5.28 12.34 12.56
C PRO A 134 6.08 12.11 11.27
N GLY A 135 6.77 13.17 10.80
CA GLY A 135 7.57 13.15 9.57
C GLY A 135 6.73 13.18 8.27
N ALA A 136 5.47 13.61 8.31
CA ALA A 136 4.66 13.78 7.11
C ALA A 136 5.28 14.79 6.12
N HIS A 137 5.80 15.91 6.61
CA HIS A 137 6.48 16.91 5.79
C HIS A 137 7.69 16.34 5.05
N ASP A 138 8.58 15.65 5.76
CA ASP A 138 9.79 15.06 5.17
C ASP A 138 9.45 14.02 4.10
N ARG A 139 8.40 13.21 4.33
CA ARG A 139 7.92 12.22 3.35
C ARG A 139 7.34 12.88 2.10
N HIS A 140 6.55 13.94 2.29
CA HIS A 140 5.97 14.69 1.18
C HIS A 140 7.06 15.33 0.32
N GLU A 141 8.02 16.00 0.95
CA GLU A 141 9.16 16.61 0.28
C GLU A 141 10.02 15.56 -0.44
N SER A 142 10.25 14.39 0.18
CA SER A 142 10.98 13.28 -0.46
C SER A 142 10.32 12.85 -1.78
N VAL A 143 8.99 12.76 -1.82
CA VAL A 143 8.25 12.45 -3.06
C VAL A 143 8.50 13.55 -4.10
N LYS A 144 8.39 14.84 -3.75
CA LYS A 144 8.60 15.95 -4.70
C LYS A 144 10.05 16.04 -5.19
N GLN A 145 11.02 15.60 -4.40
CA GLN A 145 12.43 15.53 -4.81
C GLN A 145 12.70 14.39 -5.80
N VAL A 146 12.03 13.24 -5.62
CA VAL A 146 12.16 12.09 -6.52
C VAL A 146 11.46 12.34 -7.85
N TYR A 147 10.27 12.96 -7.85
CA TYR A 147 9.42 13.08 -9.03
C TYR A 147 9.29 14.51 -9.53
N GLN A 148 9.82 14.78 -10.72
CA GLN A 148 9.63 16.05 -11.42
C GLN A 148 8.24 16.17 -12.06
N ASN A 149 7.58 15.05 -12.35
CA ASN A 149 6.24 14.95 -12.92
C ASN A 149 5.12 14.88 -11.85
N CYS A 150 5.44 15.28 -10.62
CA CYS A 150 4.48 15.30 -9.53
C CYS A 150 3.45 16.42 -9.74
N GLU A 151 2.17 16.06 -9.80
CA GLU A 151 1.08 17.02 -9.87
C GLU A 151 0.51 17.31 -8.49
N ASP A 152 0.55 18.58 -8.08
CA ASP A 152 -0.15 19.07 -6.89
C ASP A 152 -1.66 19.15 -7.20
N LEU A 153 -2.47 18.39 -6.47
CA LEU A 153 -3.93 18.32 -6.66
C LEU A 153 -4.69 19.39 -5.87
N ASP A 154 -4.03 20.03 -4.93
CA ASP A 154 -4.57 21.07 -4.07
C ASP A 154 -3.99 22.43 -4.39
N ASP A 155 -4.76 23.48 -4.13
CA ASP A 155 -4.20 24.82 -4.00
C ASP A 155 -3.32 24.88 -2.74
N SER A 156 -2.12 25.45 -2.85
CA SER A 156 -1.14 25.50 -1.75
C SER A 156 -1.65 26.30 -0.54
N ASP A 157 -2.57 27.23 -0.77
CA ASP A 157 -3.19 28.01 0.32
C ASP A 157 -4.33 27.26 1.01
N ALA A 158 -4.84 26.18 0.40
CA ALA A 158 -5.96 25.40 0.92
C ALA A 158 -5.53 24.31 1.92
N CYS A 159 -4.26 23.91 1.93
CA CYS A 159 -3.77 22.86 2.82
C CYS A 159 -2.26 22.95 3.08
N GLU A 160 -1.83 22.43 4.23
CA GLU A 160 -0.42 22.43 4.65
C GLU A 160 0.46 21.51 3.79
N LEU A 161 -0.07 20.35 3.39
CA LEU A 161 0.56 19.42 2.46
C LEU A 161 -0.40 19.11 1.30
N PRO A 162 -0.17 19.68 0.10
CA PRO A 162 -0.91 19.34 -1.11
C PRO A 162 -0.87 17.85 -1.41
N ARG A 163 -2.00 17.27 -1.79
CA ARG A 163 -2.07 15.89 -2.27
C ARG A 163 -1.41 15.80 -3.64
N LEU A 164 -0.71 14.69 -3.86
CA LEU A 164 0.17 14.50 -5.01
C LEU A 164 -0.37 13.37 -5.89
N LEU A 165 -0.33 13.56 -7.20
CA LEU A 165 -0.52 12.50 -8.20
C LEU A 165 0.77 12.36 -9.03
N ILE A 166 1.28 11.14 -9.13
CA ILE A 166 2.46 10.83 -9.93
C ILE A 166 2.03 9.79 -10.97
N THR A 167 1.89 10.22 -12.22
CA THR A 167 1.46 9.34 -13.33
C THR A 167 2.64 8.77 -14.10
N ASN A 168 2.39 7.70 -14.85
CA ASN A 168 3.37 7.06 -15.73
C ASN A 168 4.63 6.58 -15.00
N LEU A 169 4.47 6.00 -13.80
CA LEU A 169 5.54 5.27 -13.14
C LEU A 169 5.95 4.07 -14.00
N ASP A 170 7.25 3.90 -14.21
CA ASP A 170 7.81 2.87 -15.08
C ASP A 170 7.64 1.48 -14.43
N ASN A 171 6.77 0.64 -15.00
CA ASN A 171 6.49 -0.68 -14.45
C ASN A 171 7.68 -1.66 -14.56
N ASP A 172 8.65 -1.37 -15.45
CA ASP A 172 9.87 -2.16 -15.59
C ASP A 172 10.98 -1.74 -14.60
N ASN A 173 10.82 -0.59 -13.93
CA ASN A 173 11.80 -0.10 -12.98
C ASN A 173 11.65 -0.78 -11.60
N ALA A 174 12.40 -1.86 -11.39
CA ALA A 174 12.43 -2.57 -10.12
C ALA A 174 12.83 -1.71 -8.90
N ASN A 175 13.49 -0.56 -9.11
CA ASN A 175 13.90 0.37 -8.05
C ASN A 175 12.98 1.60 -7.96
N GLU A 176 11.79 1.56 -8.58
CA GLU A 176 10.82 2.64 -8.49
C GLU A 176 10.46 2.92 -7.04
N TYR A 177 10.62 4.17 -6.62
CA TYR A 177 10.58 4.56 -5.21
C TYR A 177 9.20 4.26 -4.60
N LEU A 178 8.11 4.64 -5.27
CA LEU A 178 6.75 4.37 -4.80
C LEU A 178 6.33 2.89 -4.89
N PHE A 179 7.07 2.03 -5.60
CA PHE A 179 6.83 0.59 -5.60
C PHE A 179 7.53 -0.11 -4.43
N ASN A 180 8.64 0.44 -3.96
CA ASN A 180 9.48 -0.16 -2.92
C ASN A 180 9.30 0.48 -1.54
N GLN A 181 8.72 1.68 -1.47
CA GLN A 181 8.58 2.46 -0.26
C GLN A 181 7.14 2.92 -0.11
N GLU A 182 6.47 2.43 0.93
CA GLU A 182 5.20 2.99 1.35
C GLU A 182 5.40 4.43 1.85
N VAL A 183 4.52 5.34 1.40
CA VAL A 183 4.54 6.74 1.81
C VAL A 183 3.24 7.10 2.54
N PHE A 184 3.38 7.33 3.84
CA PHE A 184 2.34 7.81 4.74
C PHE A 184 2.05 9.31 4.54
N VAL A 185 1.67 9.71 3.32
CA VAL A 185 1.09 11.02 3.00
C VAL A 185 0.09 10.88 1.84
N GLY A 186 -0.60 11.97 1.50
CA GLY A 186 -1.54 12.06 0.38
C GLY A 186 -0.91 12.00 -1.02
N ALA A 187 -0.02 11.05 -1.30
CA ALA A 187 0.58 10.83 -2.62
C ALA A 187 0.06 9.53 -3.28
N LEU A 188 -0.51 9.62 -4.47
CA LEU A 188 -0.98 8.47 -5.25
C LEU A 188 -0.09 8.31 -6.49
N GLY A 189 0.56 7.16 -6.63
CA GLY A 189 1.26 6.75 -7.84
C GLY A 189 0.30 6.09 -8.82
N GLN A 190 0.61 6.18 -10.11
CA GLN A 190 -0.08 5.46 -11.16
C GLN A 190 0.93 4.84 -12.12
N THR A 191 0.68 3.57 -12.46
CA THR A 191 1.40 2.86 -13.52
C THR A 191 0.41 2.22 -14.49
N SER A 192 0.87 1.93 -15.70
CA SER A 192 0.10 1.30 -16.75
C SER A 192 0.75 -0.02 -17.13
N LEU A 193 -0.06 -1.06 -17.38
CA LEU A 193 0.40 -2.38 -17.76
C LEU A 193 -0.21 -2.84 -19.09
N PRO A 194 0.54 -3.62 -19.89
CA PRO A 194 0.07 -4.12 -21.17
C PRO A 194 -1.00 -5.22 -20.99
N GLY A 195 -1.78 -5.43 -22.05
CA GLY A 195 -2.74 -6.53 -22.15
C GLY A 195 -3.77 -6.24 -23.23
N SER A 196 -3.94 -7.14 -24.19
CA SER A 196 -4.84 -6.95 -25.34
C SER A 196 -6.32 -7.08 -24.99
N ASN A 197 -6.61 -7.68 -23.84
CA ASN A 197 -7.95 -7.95 -23.33
C ASN A 197 -7.94 -8.00 -21.78
N PRO A 198 -9.11 -7.97 -21.12
CA PRO A 198 -9.18 -7.95 -19.66
C PRO A 198 -8.49 -9.13 -18.95
N SER A 199 -8.48 -10.34 -19.55
CA SER A 199 -7.86 -11.53 -18.92
C SER A 199 -6.33 -11.41 -18.93
N GLU A 200 -5.75 -11.06 -20.08
CA GLU A 200 -4.31 -10.85 -20.21
C GLU A 200 -3.83 -9.69 -19.33
N TYR A 201 -4.54 -8.56 -19.35
CA TYR A 201 -4.23 -7.42 -18.48
C TYR A 201 -4.26 -7.81 -17.00
N LEU A 202 -5.33 -8.47 -16.55
CA LEU A 202 -5.48 -8.83 -15.14
C LEU A 202 -4.36 -9.78 -14.68
N LYS A 203 -3.98 -10.73 -15.52
CA LYS A 203 -2.83 -11.61 -15.25
C LYS A 203 -1.52 -10.82 -15.09
N ASN A 204 -1.26 -9.88 -15.98
CA ASN A 204 -0.07 -9.02 -15.91
C ASN A 204 -0.11 -8.13 -14.66
N ALA A 205 -1.28 -7.61 -14.29
CA ALA A 205 -1.46 -6.82 -13.08
C ALA A 205 -1.22 -7.64 -11.80
N VAL A 206 -1.72 -8.87 -11.73
CA VAL A 206 -1.46 -9.79 -10.60
C VAL A 206 0.03 -10.09 -10.49
N GLN A 207 0.71 -10.39 -11.60
CA GLN A 207 2.14 -10.65 -11.62
C GLN A 207 2.93 -9.43 -11.13
N PHE A 208 2.68 -8.26 -11.71
CA PHE A 208 3.32 -7.00 -11.33
C PHE A 208 3.14 -6.71 -9.83
N CYS A 209 1.92 -6.84 -9.29
CA CYS A 209 1.68 -6.58 -7.88
C CYS A 209 2.49 -7.54 -6.99
N ASN A 210 2.51 -8.82 -7.32
CA ASN A 210 3.23 -9.84 -6.55
C ASN A 210 4.76 -9.71 -6.61
N GLU A 211 5.30 -9.20 -7.73
CA GLU A 211 6.74 -9.25 -8.01
C GLU A 211 7.44 -7.90 -7.86
N ASN A 212 6.73 -6.78 -8.04
CA ASN A 212 7.32 -5.45 -8.09
C ASN A 212 6.90 -4.54 -6.93
N LEU A 213 5.79 -4.82 -6.24
CA LEU A 213 5.32 -3.97 -5.14
C LEU A 213 5.76 -4.54 -3.78
N TRP A 214 6.29 -3.67 -2.93
CA TRP A 214 6.69 -4.02 -1.58
C TRP A 214 5.47 -4.17 -0.66
N GLY A 215 5.42 -5.28 0.08
CA GLY A 215 4.36 -5.53 1.04
C GLY A 215 3.17 -6.28 0.45
N THR A 216 2.54 -7.09 1.29
CA THR A 216 1.45 -8.01 0.94
C THR A 216 0.25 -7.92 1.88
N LEU A 217 0.07 -6.79 2.57
CA LEU A 217 -1.02 -6.62 3.54
C LEU A 217 -2.39 -6.67 2.86
N GLY A 218 -2.56 -5.94 1.77
CA GLY A 218 -3.81 -5.97 1.03
C GLY A 218 -3.73 -5.35 -0.36
N ALA A 219 -4.72 -5.67 -1.18
CA ALA A 219 -4.86 -5.23 -2.56
C ALA A 219 -6.33 -4.97 -2.90
N ASN A 220 -6.59 -4.09 -3.87
CA ASN A 220 -7.94 -3.81 -4.34
C ASN A 220 -8.06 -4.14 -5.84
N ILE A 221 -9.22 -4.66 -6.26
CA ILE A 221 -9.59 -4.86 -7.65
C ILE A 221 -10.90 -4.15 -7.91
N LEU A 222 -10.92 -3.20 -8.83
CA LEU A 222 -12.11 -2.52 -9.33
C LEU A 222 -12.45 -3.09 -10.71
N ILE A 223 -13.61 -3.71 -10.84
CA ILE A 223 -13.98 -4.48 -12.03
C ILE A 223 -15.48 -4.43 -12.29
N HIS A 224 -15.84 -4.22 -13.55
CA HIS A 224 -17.24 -4.14 -13.95
C HIS A 224 -17.91 -5.53 -13.97
N PRO A 225 -19.18 -5.68 -13.53
CA PRO A 225 -19.85 -6.99 -13.46
C PRO A 225 -19.95 -7.74 -14.80
N LYS A 226 -20.00 -7.04 -15.94
CA LYS A 226 -19.91 -7.68 -17.26
C LYS A 226 -18.53 -8.30 -17.49
N THR A 227 -17.46 -7.58 -17.16
CA THR A 227 -16.08 -8.09 -17.26
C THR A 227 -15.88 -9.30 -16.34
N ILE A 228 -16.42 -9.29 -15.10
CA ILE A 228 -16.38 -10.48 -14.22
C ILE A 228 -17.00 -11.70 -14.93
N LYS A 229 -18.18 -11.53 -15.55
CA LYS A 229 -18.86 -12.62 -16.27
C LYS A 229 -18.09 -13.10 -17.50
N GLU A 230 -17.44 -12.18 -18.21
CA GLU A 230 -16.61 -12.49 -19.39
C GLU A 230 -15.35 -13.27 -19.02
N LEU A 231 -14.69 -12.90 -17.92
CA LEU A 231 -13.52 -13.61 -17.39
C LEU A 231 -13.88 -14.99 -16.83
N GLY A 232 -15.04 -15.13 -16.21
CA GLY A 232 -15.48 -16.38 -15.62
C GLY A 232 -14.44 -16.91 -14.60
N PRO A 233 -13.98 -18.18 -14.72
CA PRO A 233 -12.98 -18.75 -13.80
C PRO A 233 -11.64 -18.00 -13.75
N ASP A 234 -11.25 -17.29 -14.81
CA ASP A 234 -9.98 -16.55 -14.85
C ASP A 234 -9.95 -15.46 -13.77
N PHE A 235 -11.11 -14.89 -13.42
CA PHE A 235 -11.21 -13.89 -12.37
C PHE A 235 -10.95 -14.48 -10.98
N GLU A 236 -11.54 -15.63 -10.67
CA GLU A 236 -11.32 -16.34 -9.41
C GLU A 236 -9.87 -16.80 -9.28
N ASN A 237 -9.28 -17.29 -10.38
CA ASN A 237 -7.86 -17.64 -10.43
C ASN A 237 -6.96 -16.43 -10.17
N ALA A 238 -7.27 -15.27 -10.77
CA ALA A 238 -6.53 -14.04 -10.53
C ALA A 238 -6.58 -13.59 -9.07
N ILE A 239 -7.73 -13.72 -8.40
CA ILE A 239 -7.84 -13.46 -6.95
C ILE A 239 -6.99 -14.44 -6.16
N ALA A 240 -7.05 -15.74 -6.49
CA ALA A 240 -6.28 -16.77 -5.79
C ALA A 240 -4.76 -16.61 -5.97
N ASP A 241 -4.32 -16.12 -7.12
CA ASP A 241 -2.91 -15.89 -7.44
C ASP A 241 -2.36 -14.59 -6.83
N LEU A 242 -3.23 -13.66 -6.41
CA LEU A 242 -2.83 -12.40 -5.80
C LEU A 242 -2.39 -12.65 -4.34
N ARG A 243 -1.09 -12.53 -4.07
CA ARG A 243 -0.45 -12.93 -2.81
C ARG A 243 -0.55 -11.82 -1.77
N TYR A 244 -1.77 -11.47 -1.40
CA TYR A 244 -2.08 -10.43 -0.41
C TYR A 244 -3.00 -10.99 0.67
N GLY A 245 -2.83 -10.53 1.91
CA GLY A 245 -3.59 -11.03 3.05
C GLY A 245 -5.07 -10.65 3.01
N SER A 246 -5.40 -9.50 2.43
CA SER A 246 -6.79 -9.07 2.21
C SER A 246 -7.00 -8.49 0.81
N ILE A 247 -7.96 -9.03 0.06
CA ILE A 247 -8.28 -8.60 -1.30
C ILE A 247 -9.68 -8.01 -1.33
N GLY A 248 -9.79 -6.72 -1.64
CA GLY A 248 -11.06 -6.01 -1.81
C GLY A 248 -11.50 -6.02 -3.27
N VAL A 249 -12.65 -6.61 -3.59
CA VAL A 249 -13.24 -6.55 -4.94
C VAL A 249 -14.39 -5.54 -4.96
N ASN A 250 -14.25 -4.48 -5.76
CA ASN A 250 -15.18 -3.34 -5.83
C ASN A 250 -15.44 -2.67 -4.47
N THR A 251 -14.52 -2.84 -3.53
CA THR A 251 -14.54 -2.28 -2.18
C THR A 251 -13.11 -2.13 -1.68
N TRP A 252 -12.93 -1.36 -0.61
CA TRP A 252 -11.62 -1.23 0.01
C TRP A 252 -11.31 -2.45 0.88
N CYS A 253 -10.13 -3.04 0.70
CA CYS A 253 -9.63 -4.18 1.47
C CYS A 253 -9.54 -3.90 2.98
N ALA A 254 -9.47 -2.63 3.41
CA ALA A 254 -9.53 -2.27 4.84
C ALA A 254 -10.80 -2.73 5.56
N LEU A 255 -11.89 -3.06 4.84
CA LEU A 255 -13.07 -3.66 5.47
C LEU A 255 -12.75 -4.97 6.20
N ALA A 256 -11.73 -5.72 5.76
CA ALA A 256 -11.26 -6.90 6.48
C ALA A 256 -10.68 -6.52 7.85
N PHE A 257 -9.90 -5.43 7.94
CA PHE A 257 -9.46 -4.91 9.24
C PHE A 257 -10.62 -4.36 10.07
N LEU A 258 -11.56 -3.65 9.45
CA LEU A 258 -12.67 -3.02 10.17
C LEU A 258 -13.71 -4.02 10.68
N THR A 259 -13.64 -5.27 10.22
CA THR A 259 -14.49 -6.38 10.68
C THR A 259 -13.71 -7.19 11.71
N ALA A 260 -14.06 -7.09 12.99
CA ALA A 260 -13.29 -7.67 14.08
C ALA A 260 -13.21 -9.21 14.04
N GLU A 261 -14.13 -9.86 13.34
CA GLU A 261 -14.16 -11.31 13.12
C GLU A 261 -13.29 -11.75 11.94
N CYS A 262 -12.77 -10.82 11.14
CA CYS A 262 -11.87 -11.12 10.03
C CYS A 262 -10.42 -11.00 10.49
N THR A 263 -9.68 -12.10 10.40
CA THR A 263 -8.23 -12.08 10.58
C THR A 263 -7.59 -11.11 9.61
N TRP A 264 -6.67 -10.30 10.13
CA TRP A 264 -5.91 -9.33 9.36
C TRP A 264 -4.43 -9.60 9.51
N GLY A 265 -3.69 -9.54 8.41
CA GLY A 265 -2.24 -9.70 8.37
C GLY A 265 -1.74 -9.87 6.94
N ALA A 266 -0.42 -9.96 6.79
CA ALA A 266 0.22 -10.15 5.49
C ALA A 266 -0.08 -11.51 4.86
N PHE A 267 0.11 -11.63 3.54
CA PHE A 267 0.16 -12.94 2.90
C PHE A 267 1.28 -13.81 3.53
N PRO A 268 1.03 -15.10 3.84
CA PRO A 268 2.02 -15.95 4.51
C PRO A 268 3.31 -16.18 3.71
N GLY A 269 4.46 -16.18 4.39
CA GLY A 269 5.74 -16.58 3.81
C GLY A 269 6.93 -15.66 4.08
N HIS A 270 6.67 -14.47 4.65
CA HIS A 270 7.74 -13.52 4.99
C HIS A 270 8.72 -14.06 6.02
N THR A 271 10.00 -13.75 5.81
CA THR A 271 11.10 -14.18 6.69
C THR A 271 11.51 -13.04 7.61
N SER A 272 12.31 -13.32 8.64
CA SER A 272 12.82 -12.24 9.49
C SER A 272 13.70 -11.26 8.71
N THR A 273 14.39 -11.70 7.66
CA THR A 273 15.27 -10.90 6.80
C THR A 273 14.55 -10.25 5.61
N ASP A 274 13.33 -10.69 5.30
CA ASP A 274 12.44 -10.06 4.33
C ASP A 274 11.04 -10.01 4.94
N ILE A 275 10.85 -9.05 5.86
CA ILE A 275 9.66 -9.00 6.70
C ILE A 275 8.44 -8.42 5.98
N GLN A 276 8.67 -7.59 4.95
CA GLN A 276 7.65 -6.86 4.20
C GLN A 276 6.51 -6.30 5.08
N SER A 277 5.27 -6.76 4.86
CA SER A 277 4.08 -6.36 5.62
C SER A 277 3.96 -7.03 6.99
N GLY A 278 4.85 -7.96 7.34
CA GLY A 278 4.86 -8.63 8.63
C GLY A 278 4.68 -10.14 8.55
N ASN A 279 4.72 -10.77 9.72
CA ASN A 279 4.55 -12.22 9.91
C ASN A 279 3.54 -12.53 11.03
N GLY A 280 2.93 -11.50 11.62
CA GLY A 280 1.88 -11.60 12.60
C GLY A 280 0.50 -11.53 11.97
N VAL A 281 -0.52 -11.73 12.81
CA VAL A 281 -1.91 -11.44 12.50
C VAL A 281 -2.55 -10.70 13.68
N VAL A 282 -3.54 -9.87 13.43
CA VAL A 282 -4.49 -9.36 14.42
C VAL A 282 -5.89 -9.93 14.16
N HIS A 283 -6.82 -9.71 15.10
CA HIS A 283 -8.18 -10.29 15.06
C HIS A 283 -8.17 -11.82 15.03
N ASN A 284 -7.30 -12.43 15.84
CA ASN A 284 -7.24 -13.89 16.02
C ASN A 284 -8.27 -14.34 17.07
N THR A 285 -9.55 -14.12 16.79
CA THR A 285 -10.70 -14.49 17.66
C THR A 285 -11.08 -15.95 17.52
#